data_AF-A0A401WVT4-F1
#
_entry.id   AF-A0A401WVT4-F1
#
_cell.length_a   1.000
_cell.length_b   1.000
_cell.length_c   1.000
_cell.angle_alpha   90.00
_cell.angle_beta   90.00
_cell.angle_gamma   90.00
#
_symmetry.space_group_name_H-M   'P 1'
#
loop_
_entity.id
_entity.type
_entity.pdbx_description
1 polymer ?
#
loop_
_entity_poly.entity_id
_entity_poly.type
_entity_poly.pdbx_seq_one_letter_code
_entity_poly.pdbx_strand_id
1 'polypeptide(L)'
;MGAVWERFSFRPNIYFRSSSIEAVRSLVGAGHGIALLPQLIYRPWSLEGEKIECRPVQEDLPTAELLVMWRRGLSLGVQAQYFMDMALQSTPGVAHDGHSERARFQDFLDI
;
A
#
# COMPACT_ATOMS: atom_id res chain seq x y z
N MET A 1 -3.27 4.54 -12.03
CA MET A 1 -3.11 3.14 -12.51
C MET A 1 -2.91 3.01 -14.02
N GLY A 2 -3.43 3.90 -14.89
CA GLY A 2 -3.24 3.78 -16.36
C GLY A 2 -1.78 3.61 -16.77
N ALA A 3 -0.91 4.45 -16.19
CA ALA A 3 0.54 4.42 -16.42
C ALA A 3 1.23 3.08 -16.07
N VAL A 4 0.70 2.30 -15.12
CA VAL A 4 1.29 0.99 -14.76
C VAL A 4 1.05 0.00 -15.89
N TRP A 5 -0.19 -0.06 -16.40
CA TRP A 5 -0.57 -1.01 -17.44
C TRP A 5 0.08 -0.69 -18.79
N GLU A 6 0.26 0.59 -19.09
CA GLU A 6 0.95 1.07 -20.29
C GLU A 6 2.40 0.55 -20.38
N ARG A 7 3.14 0.56 -19.25
CA ARG A 7 4.52 0.02 -19.18
C ARG A 7 4.60 -1.45 -19.61
N PHE A 8 3.55 -2.21 -19.41
CA PHE A 8 3.48 -3.63 -19.78
C PHE A 8 2.71 -3.88 -21.08
N SER A 9 2.32 -2.83 -21.81
CA SER A 9 1.43 -2.93 -22.99
C SER A 9 0.16 -3.76 -22.70
N PHE A 10 -0.29 -3.74 -21.45
CA PHE A 10 -1.43 -4.52 -20.99
C PHE A 10 -2.66 -3.62 -20.89
N ARG A 11 -3.82 -4.14 -21.24
CA ARG A 11 -5.11 -3.46 -21.06
C ARG A 11 -6.03 -4.36 -20.23
N PRO A 12 -6.20 -4.08 -18.92
CA PRO A 12 -7.09 -4.89 -18.10
C PRO A 12 -8.53 -4.74 -18.57
N ASN A 13 -9.28 -5.84 -18.59
CA ASN A 13 -10.72 -5.79 -18.73
C ASN A 13 -11.36 -5.46 -17.37
N ILE A 14 -11.86 -4.23 -17.22
CA ILE A 14 -12.37 -3.72 -15.95
C ILE A 14 -13.89 -3.94 -15.89
N TYR A 15 -14.32 -4.96 -15.15
CA TYR A 15 -15.74 -5.24 -14.91
C TYR A 15 -16.35 -4.38 -13.81
N PHE A 16 -15.58 -4.08 -12.76
CA PHE A 16 -16.03 -3.29 -11.62
C PHE A 16 -15.00 -2.22 -11.25
N ARG A 17 -15.48 -1.06 -10.82
CA ARG A 17 -14.66 0.01 -10.25
C ARG A 17 -15.34 0.52 -8.98
N SER A 18 -14.62 0.50 -7.87
CA SER A 18 -15.09 0.99 -6.58
C SER A 18 -13.97 1.74 -5.88
N SER A 19 -14.32 2.80 -5.14
CA SER A 19 -13.42 3.46 -4.19
C SER A 19 -13.39 2.76 -2.83
N SER A 20 -14.34 1.86 -2.55
CA SER A 20 -14.36 1.07 -1.32
C SER A 20 -13.51 -0.18 -1.50
N ILE A 21 -12.44 -0.27 -0.71
CA ILE A 21 -11.57 -1.46 -0.66
C ILE A 21 -12.38 -2.69 -0.23
N GLU A 22 -13.26 -2.55 0.77
CA GLU A 22 -14.06 -3.68 1.25
C GLU A 22 -15.00 -4.19 0.16
N ALA A 23 -15.63 -3.32 -0.64
CA ALA A 23 -16.45 -3.77 -1.76
C ALA A 23 -15.64 -4.57 -2.79
N VAL A 24 -14.39 -4.16 -3.07
CA VAL A 24 -13.49 -4.92 -3.95
C VAL A 24 -13.15 -6.28 -3.33
N ARG A 25 -12.88 -6.32 -2.02
CA ARG A 25 -12.56 -7.55 -1.30
C ARG A 25 -13.72 -8.53 -1.28
N SER A 26 -14.96 -8.07 -1.05
CA SER A 26 -16.16 -8.91 -1.10
C SER A 26 -16.37 -9.51 -2.50
N LEU A 27 -16.17 -8.72 -3.57
CA LEU A 27 -16.27 -9.23 -4.94
C LEU A 27 -15.20 -10.29 -5.26
N VAL A 28 -13.95 -10.06 -4.84
CA VAL A 28 -12.86 -11.03 -5.04
C VAL A 28 -13.09 -12.30 -4.22
N GLY A 29 -13.48 -12.17 -2.94
CA GLY A 29 -13.83 -13.31 -2.08
C GLY A 29 -14.92 -14.17 -2.72
N ALA A 30 -16.00 -13.54 -3.16
CA ALA A 30 -17.12 -14.18 -3.85
C ALA A 30 -16.81 -14.67 -5.28
N GLY A 31 -15.54 -14.63 -5.73
CA GLY A 31 -15.13 -15.18 -7.02
C GLY A 31 -15.50 -14.35 -8.25
N HIS A 32 -15.86 -13.07 -8.10
CA HIS A 32 -16.25 -12.19 -9.22
C HIS A 32 -15.06 -11.57 -9.95
N GLY A 33 -13.83 -11.98 -9.63
CA GLY A 33 -12.62 -11.58 -10.34
C GLY A 33 -11.39 -11.53 -9.44
N ILE A 34 -10.36 -10.82 -9.91
CA ILE A 34 -9.12 -10.56 -9.19
C ILE A 34 -8.93 -9.05 -8.99
N ALA A 35 -8.14 -8.68 -8.00
CA ALA A 35 -7.74 -7.29 -7.77
C ALA A 35 -6.24 -7.21 -7.51
N LEU A 36 -5.63 -6.12 -8.00
CA LEU A 36 -4.25 -5.77 -7.70
C LEU A 36 -4.26 -4.68 -6.64
N LEU A 37 -3.76 -5.01 -5.45
CA LEU A 37 -3.88 -4.19 -4.25
C LEU A 37 -2.53 -4.12 -3.51
N PRO A 38 -2.21 -3.00 -2.84
CA PRO A 38 -1.06 -2.95 -1.96
C PRO A 38 -1.10 -4.03 -0.87
N GLN A 39 0.04 -4.63 -0.55
CA GLN A 39 0.13 -5.68 0.47
C GLN A 39 -0.38 -5.22 1.84
N LEU A 40 -0.27 -3.92 2.16
CA LEU A 40 -0.71 -3.32 3.42
C LEU A 40 -2.18 -3.62 3.77
N ILE A 41 -3.03 -3.75 2.75
CA ILE A 41 -4.48 -3.97 2.91
C ILE A 41 -4.89 -5.44 2.79
N TYR A 42 -3.93 -6.37 2.69
CA TYR A 42 -4.25 -7.79 2.66
C TYR A 42 -4.78 -8.27 4.02
N ARG A 43 -5.93 -8.94 3.97
CA ARG A 43 -6.48 -9.74 5.07
C ARG A 43 -7.09 -11.01 4.45
N PRO A 44 -6.89 -12.19 5.05
CA PRO A 44 -7.26 -13.47 4.44
C PRO A 44 -8.77 -13.73 4.34
N TRP A 45 -9.61 -12.88 4.95
CA TRP A 45 -11.06 -13.07 5.02
C TRP A 45 -11.81 -11.78 4.71
N SER A 46 -12.77 -11.80 3.80
CA SER A 46 -13.70 -10.68 3.58
C SER A 46 -14.60 -10.46 4.80
N LEU A 47 -15.40 -9.37 4.81
CA LEU A 47 -16.36 -9.13 5.89
C LEU A 47 -17.45 -10.20 5.96
N GLU A 48 -17.75 -10.84 4.83
CA GLU A 48 -18.70 -11.95 4.69
C GLU A 48 -18.09 -13.31 5.08
N GLY A 49 -16.80 -13.35 5.44
CA GLY A 49 -16.10 -14.58 5.80
C GLY A 49 -15.60 -15.39 4.60
N GLU A 50 -15.60 -14.80 3.40
CA GLU A 50 -15.06 -15.43 2.20
C GLU A 50 -13.52 -15.41 2.25
N LYS A 51 -12.87 -16.51 1.87
CA LYS A 51 -11.41 -16.59 1.87
C LYS A 51 -10.83 -15.78 0.70
N ILE A 52 -9.83 -14.95 0.98
CA ILE A 52 -9.08 -14.21 -0.04
C ILE A 52 -7.66 -14.74 -0.07
N GLU A 53 -7.25 -15.25 -1.23
CA GLU A 53 -5.88 -15.69 -1.49
C GLU A 53 -5.06 -14.52 -2.05
N CYS A 54 -3.84 -14.33 -1.52
CA CYS A 54 -2.88 -13.39 -2.07
C CYS A 54 -1.80 -14.14 -2.84
N ARG A 55 -1.39 -13.60 -4.00
CA ARG A 55 -0.30 -14.13 -4.82
C ARG A 55 0.69 -13.02 -5.15
N PRO A 56 2.01 -13.28 -5.08
CA PRO A 56 2.98 -12.32 -5.56
C PRO A 56 2.79 -12.12 -7.07
N VAL A 57 3.01 -10.88 -7.51
CA VAL A 57 3.08 -10.54 -8.93
C VAL A 57 4.52 -10.78 -9.40
N GLN A 58 4.70 -11.29 -10.61
CA GLN A 58 6.05 -11.58 -11.14
C GLN A 58 6.78 -10.30 -11.54
N GLU A 59 6.03 -9.34 -12.07
CA GLU A 59 6.53 -8.05 -12.50
C GLU A 59 6.83 -7.13 -11.30
N ASP A 60 7.88 -6.34 -11.46
CA ASP A 60 8.19 -5.26 -10.53
C ASP A 60 7.19 -4.11 -10.69
N LEU A 61 6.16 -4.12 -9.85
CA LEU A 61 5.11 -3.12 -9.80
C LEU A 61 5.46 -2.01 -8.81
N PRO A 62 5.02 -0.77 -9.07
CA PRO A 62 5.19 0.30 -8.10
C PRO A 62 4.63 -0.10 -6.74
N THR A 63 5.44 0.08 -5.72
CA THR A 63 5.05 -0.15 -4.33
C THR A 63 4.20 1.01 -3.83
N ALA A 64 3.27 0.72 -2.92
CA ALA A 64 2.58 1.77 -2.18
C ALA A 64 3.41 2.10 -0.94
N GLU A 65 3.79 3.36 -0.81
CA GLU A 65 4.49 3.89 0.35
C GLU A 65 3.49 4.51 1.32
N LEU A 66 3.62 4.18 2.61
CA LEU A 66 2.89 4.84 3.68
C LEU A 66 3.82 5.85 4.34
N LEU A 67 3.45 7.12 4.28
CA LEU A 67 4.22 8.21 4.85
C LEU A 67 3.49 8.83 6.03
N VAL A 68 4.25 9.26 7.02
CA VAL A 68 3.74 10.04 8.16
C VAL A 68 4.40 11.41 8.14
N MET A 69 3.58 12.46 8.17
CA MET A 69 4.02 13.84 8.00
C MET A 69 3.37 14.76 9.03
N TRP A 70 4.10 15.81 9.44
CA TRP A 70 3.60 16.86 10.32
C TRP A 70 4.20 18.22 9.93
N ARG A 71 3.59 19.31 10.41
CA ARG A 71 4.06 20.67 10.09
C ARG A 71 5.46 20.90 10.65
N ARG A 72 6.35 21.41 9.79
CA ARG A 72 7.70 21.83 10.20
C ARG A 72 7.62 22.85 11.34
N GLY A 73 8.46 22.66 12.37
CA GLY A 73 8.52 23.54 13.54
C GLY A 73 7.44 23.31 14.60
N LEU A 74 6.48 22.38 14.39
CA LEU A 74 5.66 21.87 15.49
C LEU A 74 6.43 20.83 16.28
N SER A 75 6.54 21.03 17.59
CA SER A 75 6.94 19.99 18.52
C SER A 75 5.83 18.95 18.64
N LEU A 76 6.14 17.69 18.39
CA LEU A 76 5.22 16.60 18.69
C LEU A 76 5.05 16.48 20.20
N GLY A 77 3.82 16.33 20.67
CA GLY A 77 3.55 15.98 22.06
C GLY A 77 4.10 14.58 22.38
N VAL A 78 4.30 14.30 23.66
CA VAL A 78 4.89 13.03 24.13
C VAL A 78 4.16 11.81 23.56
N GLN A 79 2.82 11.83 23.51
CA GLN A 79 2.01 10.73 22.98
C GLN A 79 2.21 10.53 21.47
N ALA A 80 2.31 11.63 20.72
CA ALA A 80 2.57 11.57 19.29
C ALA A 80 3.98 11.04 19.01
N GLN A 81 4.98 11.46 19.81
CA GLN A 81 6.33 10.92 19.70
C GLN A 81 6.37 9.42 19.96
N TYR A 82 5.72 8.93 21.02
CA TYR A 82 5.63 7.49 21.29
C TYR A 82 4.96 6.72 20.16
N PHE A 83 3.89 7.28 19.58
CA PHE A 83 3.25 6.69 18.41
C PHE A 83 4.22 6.58 17.22
N MET A 84 4.98 7.66 16.93
CA MET A 84 5.96 7.68 15.85
C MET A 84 7.05 6.63 16.07
N ASP A 85 7.60 6.56 17.28
CA ASP A 85 8.66 5.61 17.63
C ASP A 85 8.16 4.17 17.46
N MET A 86 6.94 3.87 17.93
CA MET A 86 6.33 2.54 17.79
C MET A 86 6.02 2.20 16.32
N ALA A 87 5.45 3.13 15.56
CA ALA A 87 5.07 2.90 14.16
C ALA A 87 6.30 2.62 13.28
N LEU A 88 7.41 3.32 13.52
CA LEU A 88 8.66 3.13 12.79
C LEU A 88 9.39 1.84 13.20
N GLN A 89 9.30 1.42 14.47
CA GLN A 89 9.91 0.17 14.94
C GLN A 89 9.14 -1.09 14.50
N SER A 90 7.82 -0.99 14.40
CA SER A 90 6.93 -2.14 14.15
C SER A 90 6.77 -2.48 12.67
N THR A 91 7.48 -1.79 11.78
CA THR A 91 7.46 -2.10 10.34
C THR A 91 8.56 -3.13 10.06
N PRO A 92 8.26 -4.44 9.98
CA PRO A 92 9.24 -5.41 9.53
C PRO A 92 9.70 -5.00 8.13
N GLY A 93 11.02 -4.96 7.94
CA GLY A 93 11.64 -4.52 6.70
C GLY A 93 11.03 -5.25 5.51
N VAL A 94 10.33 -4.50 4.66
CA VAL A 94 10.18 -4.88 3.26
C VAL A 94 11.62 -5.03 2.76
N ALA A 95 11.99 -6.23 2.31
CA ALA A 95 13.32 -6.47 1.78
C ALA A 95 13.56 -5.48 0.64
N HIS A 96 14.36 -4.44 0.93
CA HIS A 96 14.78 -3.46 -0.04
C HIS A 96 15.93 -4.08 -0.83
N ASP A 97 15.65 -4.50 -2.06
CA ASP A 97 16.69 -4.80 -3.03
C ASP A 97 17.50 -3.50 -3.30
N GLY A 98 18.70 -3.46 -2.72
CA GLY A 98 19.90 -2.92 -3.35
C GLY A 98 20.01 -1.43 -3.70
N HIS A 99 19.02 -0.58 -3.44
CA HIS A 99 19.13 0.87 -3.65
C HIS A 99 18.88 1.64 -2.34
N SER A 100 19.99 2.14 -1.76
CA SER A 100 20.16 3.33 -0.90
C SER A 100 18.89 4.07 -0.45
N GLU A 101 18.73 4.62 0.75
CA GLU A 101 19.62 4.92 1.87
C GLU A 101 18.73 5.59 2.93
N ARG A 102 19.29 5.90 4.11
CA ARG A 102 18.72 6.72 5.18
C ARG A 102 18.41 8.20 4.81
N ALA A 103 18.00 8.50 3.58
CA ALA A 103 17.61 9.83 3.11
C ALA A 103 16.34 9.64 2.26
N ARG A 104 15.20 10.26 2.56
CA ARG A 104 14.95 11.67 2.28
C ARG A 104 13.73 12.16 3.07
N PHE A 105 13.96 12.66 4.28
CA PHE A 105 13.03 13.61 4.90
C PHE A 105 13.22 15.04 4.35
N GLN A 106 14.34 15.30 3.65
CA GLN A 106 14.69 16.64 3.16
C GLN A 106 14.03 16.99 1.82
N ASP A 107 13.76 16.01 0.95
CA ASP A 107 13.25 16.29 -0.40
C ASP A 107 11.76 16.65 -0.46
N PHE A 108 10.98 16.31 0.58
CA PHE A 108 9.57 16.71 0.70
C PHE A 108 9.41 18.13 1.27
N LEU A 109 10.51 18.80 1.63
CA LEU A 109 10.52 20.09 2.31
C LEU A 109 10.76 21.29 1.38
N ASP A 110 10.94 21.05 0.08
CA ASP A 110 11.18 22.09 -0.94
C ASP A 110 9.97 22.32 -1.89
N ILE A 111 8.76 21.95 -1.45
CA ILE A 111 7.47 22.36 -2.07
C ILE A 111 6.62 23.09 -1.03
#